data_AF-A0A7J7JDZ3-F1
#
_entry.id   AF-A0A7J7JDZ3-F1
#
_cell.length_a   1.000
_cell.length_b   1.000
_cell.length_c   1.000
_cell.angle_alpha   90.00
_cell.angle_beta   90.00
_cell.angle_gamma   90.00
#
_symmetry.space_group_name_H-M   'P 1'
#
loop_
_entity.id
_entity.type
_entity.pdbx_description
1 polymer ?
#
loop_
_entity_poly.entity_id
_entity_poly.type
_entity_poly.pdbx_seq_one_letter_code
_entity_poly.pdbx_strand_id
1 'polypeptide(L)'
;MTTDYGTSLHVWDFNQRKYQYTVPLGEEGLIPLEIRFLHNPEKPVGFVGCALSSTIFKFELSQESGKWEAEKVIAVGPKAVEGWALPNMPGLITDILISMDDRFLFFSNWLHGDIRQYDITDPAAPKLVGQVFLGGSITKEGSVKVTDDKELSEQPAAAKVQGRVLHGGPQMIQLSLDGKRLYVTDSLLTPWDRQFYPNLISNGTAMVQVDVDTVKGGLTINDKFLVDFGKEPDGPVVAHEVRYPGGDCSSDIYLPNELLPNA
;
A
#
# COMPACT_ATOMS: atom_id res chain seq x y z
N MET A 1 -16.72 20.21 -1.01
CA MET A 1 -15.92 20.57 -2.20
C MET A 1 -15.99 19.37 -3.12
N THR A 2 -16.45 19.53 -4.35
CA THR A 2 -16.37 18.47 -5.36
C THR A 2 -14.90 18.26 -5.71
N THR A 3 -14.37 17.06 -5.48
CA THR A 3 -13.04 16.66 -5.94
C THR A 3 -13.17 16.09 -7.34
N ASP A 4 -12.25 16.39 -8.26
CA ASP A 4 -12.22 15.77 -9.60
C ASP A 4 -11.81 14.28 -9.56
N TYR A 5 -11.58 13.74 -8.36
CA TYR A 5 -11.18 12.36 -8.10
C TYR A 5 -12.36 11.44 -7.79
N GLY A 6 -12.24 10.16 -8.18
CA GLY A 6 -13.26 9.13 -7.94
C GLY A 6 -13.36 8.66 -6.49
N THR A 7 -14.51 8.07 -6.15
CA THR A 7 -14.88 7.60 -4.80
C THR A 7 -15.71 6.31 -4.83
N SER A 8 -15.45 5.41 -5.77
CA SER A 8 -16.36 4.31 -6.07
C SER A 8 -15.67 3.06 -6.60
N LEU A 9 -16.27 1.91 -6.33
CA LEU A 9 -15.98 0.64 -7.01
C LEU A 9 -17.03 0.39 -8.08
N HIS A 10 -16.64 -0.24 -9.18
CA HIS A 10 -17.54 -0.61 -10.27
C HIS A 10 -17.63 -2.12 -10.42
N VAL A 11 -18.85 -2.66 -10.39
CA VAL A 11 -19.09 -4.09 -10.51
C VAL A 11 -19.44 -4.43 -11.95
N TRP A 12 -18.77 -5.45 -12.49
CA TRP A 12 -18.94 -5.92 -13.86
C TRP A 12 -19.30 -7.41 -13.87
N ASP A 13 -20.17 -7.80 -14.79
CA ASP A 13 -20.27 -9.19 -15.21
C ASP A 13 -19.14 -9.45 -16.19
N PHE A 14 -18.19 -10.29 -15.78
CA PHE A 14 -17.00 -10.61 -16.56
C PHE A 14 -17.33 -11.36 -17.87
N ASN A 15 -18.27 -12.31 -17.83
CA ASN A 15 -18.64 -13.13 -18.98
C ASN A 15 -19.38 -12.29 -20.04
N GLN A 16 -20.33 -11.47 -19.59
CA GLN A 16 -21.11 -10.59 -20.46
C GLN A 16 -20.37 -9.30 -20.82
N ARG A 17 -19.23 -9.01 -20.16
CA ARG A 17 -18.46 -7.77 -20.28
C ARG A 17 -19.34 -6.53 -20.08
N LYS A 18 -20.21 -6.59 -19.07
CA LYS A 18 -21.26 -5.60 -18.85
C LYS A 18 -21.18 -5.01 -17.45
N TYR A 19 -21.10 -3.67 -17.39
CA TYR A 19 -21.26 -2.92 -16.15
C TYR A 19 -22.61 -3.26 -15.50
N GLN A 20 -22.58 -3.56 -14.22
CA GLN A 20 -23.78 -3.91 -13.44
C GLN A 20 -24.23 -2.70 -12.62
N TYR A 21 -23.38 -2.25 -11.69
CA TYR A 21 -23.68 -1.14 -10.80
C TYR A 21 -22.39 -0.61 -10.14
N THR A 22 -22.54 0.48 -9.39
CA THR A 22 -21.46 1.16 -8.67
C THR A 22 -21.69 1.03 -7.18
N VAL A 23 -20.62 0.76 -6.43
CA VAL A 23 -20.61 0.76 -4.95
C VAL A 23 -19.94 2.07 -4.51
N PRO A 24 -20.68 3.02 -3.91
CA PRO A 24 -20.11 4.27 -3.45
C PRO A 24 -19.30 4.05 -2.16
N LEU A 25 -18.11 4.63 -2.09
CA LEU A 25 -17.26 4.62 -0.89
C LEU A 25 -17.40 5.93 -0.08
N GLY A 26 -18.06 6.95 -0.65
CA GLY A 26 -18.34 8.22 0.00
C GLY A 26 -17.10 9.13 0.12
N GLU A 27 -17.21 10.16 0.97
CA GLU A 27 -16.13 11.16 1.17
C GLU A 27 -14.87 10.57 1.81
N GLU A 28 -14.99 9.40 2.45
CA GLU A 28 -13.88 8.70 3.09
C GLU A 28 -13.19 7.72 2.14
N GLY A 29 -13.64 7.58 0.89
CA GLY A 29 -13.09 6.67 -0.11
C GLY A 29 -12.45 7.39 -1.30
N LEU A 30 -11.75 8.50 -1.06
CA LEU A 30 -11.13 9.33 -2.10
C LEU A 30 -9.91 8.66 -2.73
N ILE A 31 -9.88 8.64 -4.07
CA ILE A 31 -8.83 8.03 -4.90
C ILE A 31 -8.64 6.54 -4.56
N PRO A 32 -9.66 5.68 -4.80
CA PRO A 32 -9.46 4.24 -4.71
C PRO A 32 -8.48 3.81 -5.81
N LEU A 33 -7.38 3.15 -5.41
CA LEU A 33 -6.34 2.69 -6.32
C LEU A 33 -6.37 1.15 -6.41
N GLU A 34 -5.62 0.50 -5.51
CA GLU A 34 -5.37 -0.92 -5.58
C GLU A 34 -6.50 -1.71 -4.94
N ILE A 35 -7.04 -2.65 -5.71
CA ILE A 35 -8.02 -3.65 -5.28
C ILE A 35 -7.33 -5.00 -5.11
N ARG A 36 -7.58 -5.67 -3.98
CA ARG A 36 -7.07 -7.01 -3.69
C ARG A 36 -8.18 -7.87 -3.11
N PHE A 37 -8.52 -8.95 -3.80
CA PHE A 37 -9.37 -10.00 -3.22
C PHE A 37 -8.53 -10.87 -2.29
N LEU A 38 -9.18 -11.53 -1.33
CA LEU A 38 -8.58 -12.68 -0.67
C LEU A 38 -8.19 -13.72 -1.73
N HIS A 39 -7.07 -14.41 -1.51
CA HIS A 39 -6.54 -15.45 -2.37
C HIS A 39 -7.44 -16.68 -2.39
N ASN A 40 -8.10 -16.98 -1.27
CA ASN A 40 -9.07 -18.06 -1.19
C ASN A 40 -10.29 -17.74 -2.07
N PRO A 41 -10.51 -18.46 -3.19
CA PRO A 41 -11.55 -18.13 -4.15
C PRO A 41 -12.96 -18.47 -3.66
N GLU A 42 -13.10 -19.18 -2.55
CA GLU A 42 -14.39 -19.47 -1.90
C GLU A 42 -14.86 -18.32 -1.00
N LYS A 43 -13.99 -17.32 -0.75
CA LYS A 43 -14.30 -16.15 0.06
C LYS A 43 -14.47 -14.92 -0.83
N PRO A 44 -15.71 -14.49 -1.16
CA PRO A 44 -15.95 -13.31 -1.97
C PRO A 44 -15.76 -12.03 -1.14
N VAL A 45 -14.54 -11.81 -0.66
CA VAL A 45 -14.11 -10.69 0.18
C VAL A 45 -12.85 -10.09 -0.43
N GLY A 46 -12.73 -8.78 -0.37
CA GLY A 46 -11.52 -8.07 -0.75
C GLY A 46 -11.39 -6.72 -0.07
N PHE A 47 -10.33 -6.01 -0.41
CA PHE A 47 -9.99 -4.70 0.12
C PHE A 47 -9.61 -3.74 -0.99
N VAL A 48 -9.89 -2.46 -0.78
CA VAL A 48 -9.43 -1.37 -1.63
C VAL A 48 -8.75 -0.28 -0.81
N GLY A 49 -7.55 0.12 -1.24
CA GLY A 49 -6.81 1.25 -0.67
C GLY A 49 -7.29 2.57 -1.28
N CYS A 50 -7.74 3.51 -0.45
CA CYS A 50 -8.18 4.83 -0.88
C CYS A 50 -7.10 5.86 -0.50
N ALA A 51 -6.34 6.31 -1.50
CA ALA A 51 -5.08 7.02 -1.30
C ALA A 51 -5.26 8.33 -0.54
N LEU A 52 -6.01 9.28 -1.09
CA LEU A 52 -6.09 10.63 -0.52
C LEU A 52 -6.74 10.66 0.86
N SER A 53 -7.74 9.80 1.05
CA SER A 53 -8.43 9.64 2.34
C SER A 53 -7.63 8.82 3.35
N SER A 54 -6.60 8.08 2.90
CA SER A 54 -5.77 7.20 3.74
C SER A 54 -6.59 6.18 4.51
N THR A 55 -7.55 5.57 3.82
CA THR A 55 -8.46 4.55 4.36
C THR A 55 -8.36 3.27 3.54
N ILE A 56 -8.76 2.15 4.16
CA ILE A 56 -8.98 0.89 3.48
C ILE A 56 -10.42 0.46 3.73
N PHE A 57 -11.11 0.12 2.65
CA PHE A 57 -12.45 -0.46 2.69
C PHE A 57 -12.34 -1.97 2.46
N LYS A 58 -13.04 -2.74 3.28
CA LYS A 58 -13.37 -4.13 2.97
C LYS A 58 -14.62 -4.10 2.09
N PHE A 59 -14.65 -4.90 1.03
CA PHE A 59 -15.86 -5.16 0.26
C PHE A 59 -16.13 -6.65 0.21
N GLU A 60 -17.40 -7.03 0.24
CA GLU A 60 -17.83 -8.42 0.23
C GLU A 60 -19.17 -8.62 -0.47
N LEU A 61 -19.41 -9.82 -1.00
CA LEU A 61 -20.69 -10.18 -1.59
C LEU A 61 -21.69 -10.54 -0.48
N SER A 62 -22.65 -9.66 -0.24
CA SER A 62 -23.71 -9.88 0.76
C SER A 62 -24.58 -11.08 0.38
N GLN A 63 -24.70 -12.03 1.30
CA GLN A 63 -25.56 -13.20 1.15
C GLN A 63 -27.06 -12.84 1.18
N GLU A 64 -27.41 -11.72 1.83
CA GLU A 64 -28.79 -11.26 1.93
C GLU A 64 -29.23 -10.51 0.68
N SER A 65 -28.41 -9.57 0.20
CA SER A 65 -28.77 -8.70 -0.93
C SER A 65 -28.33 -9.27 -2.29
N GLY A 66 -27.39 -10.23 -2.29
CA GLY A 66 -26.73 -10.73 -3.50
C GLY A 66 -25.87 -9.68 -4.19
N LYS A 67 -25.48 -8.60 -3.48
CA LYS A 67 -24.70 -7.49 -4.03
C LYS A 67 -23.42 -7.27 -3.22
N TRP A 68 -22.38 -6.83 -3.93
CA TRP A 68 -21.19 -6.25 -3.32
C TRP A 68 -21.54 -5.03 -2.46
N GLU A 69 -21.09 -5.06 -1.22
CA GLU A 69 -21.19 -4.00 -0.23
C GLU A 69 -19.78 -3.66 0.26
N ALA A 70 -19.55 -2.43 0.70
CA ALA A 70 -18.24 -1.96 1.15
C ALA A 70 -18.35 -1.17 2.44
N GLU A 71 -17.40 -1.41 3.36
CA GLU A 71 -17.30 -0.74 4.65
C GLU A 71 -15.84 -0.35 4.95
N LYS A 72 -15.65 0.80 5.58
CA LYS A 72 -14.32 1.26 5.99
C LYS A 72 -13.85 0.47 7.21
N VAL A 73 -12.70 -0.16 7.11
CA VAL A 73 -12.14 -1.03 8.17
C VAL A 73 -10.81 -0.53 8.73
N ILE A 74 -10.05 0.27 7.97
CA ILE A 74 -8.80 0.90 8.42
C ILE A 74 -8.83 2.38 8.04
N ALA A 75 -8.33 3.24 8.93
CA ALA A 75 -8.11 4.66 8.68
C ALA A 75 -6.78 5.11 9.32
N VAL A 76 -5.94 5.77 8.55
CA VAL A 76 -4.71 6.42 9.03
C VAL A 76 -5.00 7.90 9.20
N GLY A 77 -4.86 8.39 10.43
CA GLY A 77 -5.12 9.79 10.74
C GLY A 77 -4.12 10.73 10.06
N PRO A 78 -4.53 11.90 9.55
CA PRO A 78 -3.59 12.88 9.03
C PRO A 78 -2.72 13.45 10.17
N LYS A 79 -1.54 13.95 9.80
CA LYS A 79 -0.61 14.61 10.72
C LYS A 79 -0.64 16.11 10.49
N ALA A 80 -0.69 16.91 11.55
CA ALA A 80 -0.60 18.36 11.40
C ALA A 80 0.86 18.74 11.12
N VAL A 81 1.09 19.61 10.13
CA VAL A 81 2.44 19.89 9.62
C VAL A 81 2.67 21.35 9.25
N GLU A 82 3.92 21.78 9.37
CA GLU A 82 4.49 23.01 8.81
C GLU A 82 5.48 22.66 7.69
N GLY A 83 5.66 23.56 6.72
CA GLY A 83 6.58 23.32 5.58
C GLY A 83 6.00 22.40 4.49
N TRP A 84 4.68 22.20 4.48
CA TRP A 84 3.93 21.43 3.48
C TRP A 84 2.82 22.26 2.84
N ALA A 85 2.29 21.81 1.69
CA ALA A 85 1.26 22.53 0.94
C ALA A 85 -0.05 22.75 1.71
N LEU A 86 -0.37 21.88 2.67
CA LEU A 86 -1.58 21.92 3.49
C LEU A 86 -1.23 21.72 4.97
N PRO A 87 -2.05 22.23 5.92
CA PRO A 87 -1.76 22.09 7.34
C PRO A 87 -1.92 20.65 7.85
N ASN A 88 -2.64 19.79 7.12
CA ASN A 88 -2.84 18.38 7.46
C ASN A 88 -2.32 17.51 6.31
N MET A 89 -1.36 16.63 6.61
CA MET A 89 -0.77 15.70 5.66
C MET A 89 -1.42 14.31 5.79
N PRO A 90 -2.07 13.79 4.74
CA PRO A 90 -2.59 12.43 4.74
C PRO A 90 -1.44 11.41 4.67
N GLY A 91 -1.71 10.15 5.02
CA GLY A 91 -0.74 9.06 4.84
C GLY A 91 -0.45 8.76 3.37
N LEU A 92 -1.48 8.92 2.53
CA LEU A 92 -1.51 8.58 1.11
C LEU A 92 -1.25 7.08 0.88
N ILE A 93 -2.27 6.25 1.10
CA ILE A 93 -2.19 4.79 0.90
C ILE A 93 -2.12 4.48 -0.61
N THR A 94 -0.94 4.18 -1.13
CA THR A 94 -0.73 4.04 -2.58
C THR A 94 -0.80 2.61 -3.10
N ASP A 95 -0.44 1.63 -2.28
CA ASP A 95 -0.48 0.22 -2.64
C ASP A 95 -0.90 -0.63 -1.45
N ILE A 96 -1.57 -1.75 -1.73
CA ILE A 96 -1.97 -2.76 -0.74
C ILE A 96 -1.66 -4.16 -1.24
N LEU A 97 -1.34 -5.08 -0.33
CA LEU A 97 -1.14 -6.50 -0.61
C LEU A 97 -1.77 -7.39 0.45
N ILE A 98 -2.05 -8.62 0.07
CA ILE A 98 -2.53 -9.66 0.98
C ILE A 98 -1.57 -10.85 0.92
N SER A 99 -1.19 -11.39 2.08
CA SER A 99 -0.38 -12.60 2.16
C SER A 99 -1.10 -13.80 1.57
N MET A 100 -0.36 -14.74 0.97
CA MET A 100 -0.91 -15.93 0.30
C MET A 100 -1.84 -16.79 1.18
N ASP A 101 -1.72 -16.72 2.50
CA ASP A 101 -2.57 -17.41 3.46
C ASP A 101 -3.79 -16.58 3.94
N ASP A 102 -4.06 -15.43 3.32
CA ASP A 102 -5.14 -14.48 3.65
C ASP A 102 -5.11 -13.94 5.08
N ARG A 103 -3.96 -14.01 5.75
CA ARG A 103 -3.84 -13.62 7.16
C ARG A 103 -3.40 -12.17 7.37
N PHE A 104 -2.55 -11.65 6.50
CA PHE A 104 -2.00 -10.30 6.65
C PHE A 104 -2.30 -9.42 5.44
N LEU A 105 -2.71 -8.19 5.74
CA LEU A 105 -2.79 -7.10 4.78
C LEU A 105 -1.62 -6.14 5.02
N PHE A 106 -0.92 -5.78 3.95
CA PHE A 106 0.16 -4.81 3.96
C PHE A 106 -0.25 -3.59 3.15
N PHE A 107 0.20 -2.40 3.55
CA PHE A 107 0.04 -1.22 2.73
C PHE A 107 1.13 -0.19 2.95
N SER A 108 1.35 0.65 1.94
CA SER A 108 2.33 1.73 1.95
C SER A 108 1.66 3.10 2.12
N ASN A 109 2.04 3.84 3.15
CA ASN A 109 1.72 5.26 3.29
C ASN A 109 2.83 6.06 2.64
N TRP A 110 2.65 6.46 1.38
CA TRP A 110 3.73 7.08 0.61
C TRP A 110 4.17 8.41 1.22
N LEU A 111 3.24 9.25 1.71
CA LEU A 111 3.60 10.55 2.30
C LEU A 111 4.16 10.43 3.72
N HIS A 112 3.56 9.61 4.57
CA HIS A 112 4.06 9.39 5.94
C HIS A 112 5.34 8.56 5.98
N GLY A 113 5.63 7.77 4.94
CA GLY A 113 6.89 7.06 4.83
C GLY A 113 6.93 5.69 5.49
N ASP A 114 5.80 5.16 5.95
CA ASP A 114 5.72 3.87 6.60
C ASP A 114 4.97 2.81 5.79
N ILE A 115 5.36 1.56 6.03
CA ILE A 115 4.58 0.37 5.67
C ILE A 115 3.91 -0.13 6.95
N ARG A 116 2.65 -0.56 6.83
CA ARG A 116 1.93 -1.22 7.91
C ARG A 116 1.58 -2.65 7.54
N GLN A 117 1.54 -3.51 8.56
CA GLN A 117 1.07 -4.89 8.51
C GLN A 117 -0.13 -5.02 9.46
N TYR A 118 -1.26 -5.46 8.93
CA TYR A 118 -2.48 -5.72 9.66
C TYR A 118 -2.81 -7.21 9.64
N ASP A 119 -3.13 -7.81 10.79
CA ASP A 119 -3.79 -9.12 10.86
C ASP A 119 -5.25 -8.94 10.43
N ILE A 120 -5.65 -9.67 9.40
CA ILE A 120 -6.98 -9.68 8.79
C ILE A 120 -7.65 -11.06 8.90
N THR A 121 -7.25 -11.89 9.88
CA THR A 121 -7.93 -13.17 10.17
C THR A 121 -9.44 -12.96 10.37
N ASP A 122 -9.81 -11.81 10.95
CA ASP A 122 -11.16 -11.24 10.87
C ASP A 122 -11.14 -10.03 9.93
N PRO A 123 -11.59 -10.16 8.67
CA PRO A 123 -11.58 -9.08 7.69
C PRO A 123 -12.39 -7.85 8.10
N ALA A 124 -13.39 -8.00 8.98
CA ALA A 124 -14.23 -6.90 9.45
C ALA A 124 -13.56 -6.10 10.58
N ALA A 125 -12.53 -6.66 11.24
CA ALA A 125 -11.80 -6.00 12.31
C ALA A 125 -10.27 -6.16 12.20
N PRO A 126 -9.63 -5.59 11.15
CA PRO A 126 -8.18 -5.64 10.98
C PRO A 126 -7.42 -5.05 12.17
N LYS A 127 -6.28 -5.67 12.53
CA LYS A 127 -5.46 -5.23 13.68
C LYS A 127 -4.04 -4.92 13.27
N LEU A 128 -3.56 -3.72 13.57
CA LEU A 128 -2.16 -3.35 13.33
C LEU A 128 -1.23 -4.24 14.17
N VAL A 129 -0.31 -4.94 13.51
CA VAL A 129 0.66 -5.85 14.15
C VAL A 129 2.12 -5.56 13.78
N GLY A 130 2.35 -4.68 12.80
CA GLY A 130 3.71 -4.26 12.42
C GLY A 130 3.70 -2.92 11.69
N GLN A 131 4.74 -2.13 11.90
CA GLN A 131 4.96 -0.85 11.22
C GLN A 131 6.47 -0.63 11.06
N VAL A 132 6.89 -0.13 9.90
CA VAL A 132 8.29 0.25 9.66
C VAL A 132 8.36 1.50 8.81
N PHE A 133 9.24 2.43 9.18
CA PHE A 133 9.49 3.67 8.42
C PHE A 133 10.68 3.47 7.48
N LEU A 134 10.47 3.79 6.20
CA LEU A 134 11.46 3.67 5.13
C LEU A 134 11.84 5.03 4.52
N GLY A 135 11.24 6.13 4.97
CA GLY A 135 11.52 7.46 4.44
C GLY A 135 10.30 8.36 4.61
N GLY A 136 9.85 8.97 3.51
CA GLY A 136 8.66 9.83 3.47
C GLY A 136 8.93 11.26 3.89
N SER A 137 7.87 12.07 3.83
CA SER A 137 7.96 13.52 3.99
C SER A 137 8.16 13.94 5.44
N ILE A 138 7.78 13.09 6.41
CA ILE A 138 7.83 13.41 7.84
C ILE A 138 9.14 13.00 8.52
N THR A 139 10.20 12.69 7.77
CA THR A 139 11.52 12.37 8.36
C THR A 139 12.11 13.56 9.13
N LYS A 140 12.85 13.31 10.23
CA LYS A 140 13.50 14.36 11.06
C LYS A 140 14.44 15.25 10.23
N GLU A 141 15.09 14.69 9.22
CA GLU A 141 16.02 15.36 8.33
C GLU A 141 15.33 16.08 7.15
N GLY A 142 14.01 15.90 7.00
CA GLY A 142 13.21 16.50 5.94
C GLY A 142 12.87 17.97 6.18
N SER A 143 12.22 18.60 5.19
CA SER A 143 11.76 20.00 5.28
C SER A 143 10.42 20.18 5.98
N VAL A 144 9.69 19.08 6.23
CA VAL A 144 8.37 19.11 6.87
C VAL A 144 8.53 18.88 8.37
N LYS A 145 7.89 19.74 9.15
CA LYS A 145 7.86 19.63 10.60
C LYS A 145 6.47 19.19 11.04
N VAL A 146 6.39 18.08 11.77
CA VAL A 146 5.13 17.60 12.35
C VAL A 146 4.85 18.37 13.64
N THR A 147 3.68 18.99 13.73
CA THR A 147 3.26 19.82 14.87
C THR A 147 2.26 19.12 15.78
N ASP A 148 1.48 18.17 15.25
CA ASP A 148 0.60 17.28 16.00
C ASP A 148 0.51 15.92 15.32
N ASP A 149 0.71 14.87 16.10
CA ASP A 149 0.63 13.48 15.68
C ASP A 149 0.08 12.63 16.82
N LYS A 150 -0.99 11.88 16.52
CA LYS A 150 -1.66 11.02 17.50
C LYS A 150 -0.99 9.66 17.65
N GLU A 151 -0.16 9.26 16.69
CA GLU A 151 0.46 7.94 16.63
C GLU A 151 1.92 7.98 17.09
N LEU A 152 2.68 9.01 16.68
CA LEU A 152 4.10 9.13 16.98
C LEU A 152 4.37 10.25 17.98
N SER A 153 5.27 9.99 18.92
CA SER A 153 5.79 11.02 19.85
C SER A 153 6.91 11.85 19.24
N GLU A 154 7.55 11.37 18.19
CA GLU A 154 8.58 12.08 17.42
C GLU A 154 8.57 11.66 15.95
N GLN A 155 9.03 12.55 15.07
CA GLN A 155 9.23 12.25 13.65
C GLN A 155 10.24 11.08 13.49
N PRO A 156 10.06 10.17 12.53
CA PRO A 156 11.02 9.09 12.26
C PRO A 156 12.32 9.63 11.66
N ALA A 157 13.45 8.96 11.87
CA ALA A 157 14.68 9.27 11.13
C ALA A 157 14.61 8.72 9.69
N ALA A 158 15.29 9.35 8.75
CA ALA A 158 15.42 8.81 7.40
C ALA A 158 16.12 7.45 7.42
N ALA A 159 15.49 6.44 6.80
CA ALA A 159 16.06 5.10 6.73
C ALA A 159 17.34 5.08 5.87
N LYS A 160 18.31 4.27 6.30
CA LYS A 160 19.58 4.08 5.61
C LYS A 160 19.86 2.60 5.42
N VAL A 161 20.02 2.17 4.17
CA VAL A 161 20.35 0.78 3.83
C VAL A 161 21.67 0.78 3.08
N GLN A 162 22.66 0.02 3.56
CA GLN A 162 24.02 0.00 3.02
C GLN A 162 24.63 1.41 2.79
N GLY A 163 24.32 2.37 3.68
CA GLY A 163 24.80 3.75 3.59
C GLY A 163 24.01 4.65 2.64
N ARG A 164 23.07 4.13 1.84
CA ARG A 164 22.16 4.92 1.02
C ARG A 164 20.98 5.42 1.86
N VAL A 165 20.71 6.71 1.82
CA VAL A 165 19.50 7.33 2.38
C VAL A 165 18.34 7.09 1.41
N LEU A 166 17.19 6.68 1.93
CA LEU A 166 15.96 6.59 1.16
C LEU A 166 15.29 7.98 1.09
N HIS A 167 15.12 8.50 -0.12
CA HIS A 167 14.69 9.88 -0.36
C HIS A 167 13.19 10.04 -0.63
N GLY A 168 12.50 8.94 -0.97
CA GLY A 168 11.05 8.88 -1.15
C GLY A 168 10.35 8.22 0.03
N GLY A 169 9.04 8.03 -0.09
CA GLY A 169 8.30 7.11 0.78
C GLY A 169 8.12 5.74 0.13
N PRO A 170 7.75 4.70 0.89
CA PRO A 170 7.43 3.40 0.33
C PRO A 170 6.22 3.52 -0.60
N GLN A 171 6.29 2.92 -1.78
CA GLN A 171 5.23 2.95 -2.78
C GLN A 171 4.81 1.52 -3.14
N MET A 172 5.25 0.95 -4.27
CA MET A 172 4.91 -0.43 -4.60
C MET A 172 5.59 -1.36 -3.60
N ILE A 173 4.81 -2.31 -3.13
CA ILE A 173 5.28 -3.40 -2.29
C ILE A 173 5.06 -4.71 -3.02
N GLN A 174 5.91 -5.71 -2.79
CA GLN A 174 5.71 -7.06 -3.32
C GLN A 174 6.17 -8.11 -2.31
N LEU A 175 5.24 -8.96 -1.88
CA LEU A 175 5.49 -9.98 -0.85
C LEU A 175 5.92 -11.30 -1.49
N SER A 176 6.89 -11.97 -0.86
CA SER A 176 7.25 -13.34 -1.22
C SER A 176 6.11 -14.31 -0.93
N LEU A 177 6.00 -15.40 -1.70
CA LEU A 177 4.92 -16.38 -1.54
C LEU A 177 4.84 -17.02 -0.14
N ASP A 178 5.98 -17.15 0.56
CA ASP A 178 6.03 -17.64 1.95
C ASP A 178 5.71 -16.57 3.00
N GLY A 179 5.42 -15.33 2.57
CA GLY A 179 5.06 -14.20 3.40
C GLY A 179 6.20 -13.55 4.18
N LYS A 180 7.45 -13.98 4.02
CA LYS A 180 8.56 -13.59 4.91
C LYS A 180 9.37 -12.38 4.46
N ARG A 181 9.25 -11.98 3.20
CA ARG A 181 10.06 -10.93 2.58
C ARG A 181 9.16 -9.99 1.81
N LEU A 182 9.18 -8.72 2.17
CA LEU A 182 8.45 -7.66 1.47
C LEU A 182 9.46 -6.77 0.76
N TYR A 183 9.43 -6.74 -0.58
CA TYR A 183 10.26 -5.85 -1.38
C TYR A 183 9.52 -4.54 -1.62
N VAL A 184 10.23 -3.43 -1.58
CA VAL A 184 9.64 -2.09 -1.56
C VAL A 184 10.40 -1.19 -2.52
N THR A 185 9.69 -0.47 -3.38
CA THR A 185 10.20 0.63 -4.20
C THR A 185 9.55 1.95 -3.78
N ASP A 186 10.04 3.09 -4.26
CA ASP A 186 9.72 4.42 -3.71
C ASP A 186 9.15 5.45 -4.70
N SER A 187 9.04 5.14 -6.00
CA SER A 187 8.41 6.04 -6.99
C SER A 187 6.94 5.71 -7.22
N LEU A 188 6.07 6.73 -7.20
CA LEU A 188 4.65 6.61 -7.51
C LEU A 188 4.36 6.99 -8.96
N LEU A 189 4.70 8.22 -9.32
CA LEU A 189 4.38 8.81 -10.61
C LEU A 189 5.27 10.04 -10.78
N THR A 190 6.07 10.10 -11.84
CA THR A 190 7.17 11.08 -11.95
C THR A 190 6.76 12.55 -11.65
N PRO A 191 5.64 13.10 -12.16
CA PRO A 191 5.18 14.43 -11.73
C PRO A 191 4.96 14.59 -10.22
N TRP A 192 4.38 13.59 -9.55
CA TRP A 192 4.14 13.59 -8.11
C TRP A 192 5.45 13.40 -7.35
N ASP A 193 6.31 12.50 -7.81
CA ASP A 193 7.65 12.30 -7.25
C ASP A 193 8.45 13.61 -7.27
N ARG A 194 8.43 14.35 -8.39
CA ARG A 194 9.09 15.65 -8.49
C ARG A 194 8.53 16.68 -7.52
N GLN A 195 7.22 16.67 -7.30
CA GLN A 195 6.53 17.62 -6.44
C GLN A 195 6.81 17.33 -4.96
N PHE A 196 6.73 16.07 -4.54
CA PHE A 196 6.74 15.68 -3.14
C PHE A 196 8.10 15.16 -2.65
N TYR A 197 8.90 14.58 -3.55
CA TYR A 197 10.24 14.05 -3.30
C TYR A 197 11.25 14.52 -4.38
N PRO A 198 11.54 15.82 -4.51
CA PRO A 198 12.44 16.32 -5.55
C PRO A 198 13.85 15.68 -5.50
N ASN A 199 14.31 15.28 -4.31
CA ASN A 199 15.58 14.58 -4.13
C ASN A 199 15.56 13.12 -4.61
N LEU A 200 14.39 12.49 -4.69
CA LEU A 200 14.26 11.13 -5.23
C LEU A 200 14.66 11.10 -6.71
N ILE A 201 14.20 12.07 -7.49
CA ILE A 201 14.45 12.13 -8.93
C ILE A 201 15.92 12.39 -9.24
N SER A 202 16.61 13.21 -8.43
CA SER A 202 18.03 13.52 -8.65
C SER A 202 18.97 12.41 -8.19
N ASN A 203 18.56 11.57 -7.22
CA ASN A 203 19.38 10.50 -6.66
C ASN A 203 18.97 9.09 -7.12
N GLY A 204 17.85 8.97 -7.83
CA GLY A 204 17.25 7.70 -8.25
C GLY A 204 16.48 7.01 -7.12
N THR A 205 15.68 6.03 -7.50
CA THR A 205 14.93 5.18 -6.56
C THR A 205 15.81 4.11 -5.94
N ALA A 206 15.25 3.36 -5.00
CA ALA A 206 15.85 2.12 -4.51
C ALA A 206 14.81 1.02 -4.39
N MET A 207 15.26 -0.23 -4.47
CA MET A 207 14.49 -1.35 -3.93
C MET A 207 15.17 -1.88 -2.66
N VAL A 208 14.40 -1.97 -1.59
CA VAL A 208 14.83 -2.52 -0.30
C VAL A 208 13.97 -3.73 0.07
N GLN A 209 14.45 -4.53 1.02
CA GLN A 209 13.70 -5.65 1.58
C GLN A 209 13.35 -5.35 3.04
N VAL A 210 12.13 -5.69 3.43
CA VAL A 210 11.66 -5.74 4.81
C VAL A 210 11.42 -7.20 5.18
N ASP A 211 11.99 -7.64 6.29
CA ASP A 211 11.72 -8.94 6.89
C ASP A 211 10.39 -8.88 7.65
N VAL A 212 9.57 -9.92 7.46
CA VAL A 212 8.22 -10.02 8.01
C VAL A 212 8.14 -11.17 9.02
N ASP A 213 7.70 -10.88 10.25
CA ASP A 213 7.33 -11.92 11.22
C ASP A 213 5.92 -12.43 10.89
N THR A 214 5.85 -13.60 10.26
CA THR A 214 4.59 -14.23 9.86
C THR A 214 3.86 -14.92 11.01
N VAL A 215 4.45 -15.03 12.20
CA VAL A 215 3.82 -15.68 13.35
C VAL A 215 3.10 -14.65 14.21
N LYS A 216 3.80 -13.59 14.63
CA LYS A 216 3.27 -12.58 15.54
C LYS A 216 2.88 -11.28 14.85
N GLY A 217 3.30 -11.08 13.61
CA GLY A 217 3.36 -9.76 12.99
C GLY A 217 4.60 -9.00 13.45
N GLY A 218 5.05 -8.07 12.61
CA GLY A 218 6.27 -7.31 12.84
C GLY A 218 7.03 -7.12 11.53
N LEU A 219 7.57 -5.92 11.36
CA LEU A 219 8.33 -5.52 10.18
C LEU A 219 9.70 -5.03 10.62
N THR A 220 10.76 -5.42 9.91
CA THR A 220 12.11 -4.93 10.17
C THR A 220 12.86 -4.74 8.86
N ILE A 221 13.57 -3.62 8.71
CA ILE A 221 14.37 -3.36 7.50
C ILE A 221 15.51 -4.39 7.44
N ASN A 222 15.68 -5.03 6.28
CA ASN A 222 16.85 -5.86 6.04
C ASN A 222 17.99 -5.00 5.48
N ASP A 223 18.91 -4.59 6.35
CA ASP A 223 20.05 -3.73 6.01
C ASP A 223 21.04 -4.34 5.00
N LYS A 224 20.86 -5.62 4.64
CA LYS A 224 21.73 -6.37 3.73
C LYS A 224 21.24 -6.40 2.29
N PHE A 225 20.01 -5.97 1.99
CA PHE A 225 19.46 -5.99 0.63
C PHE A 225 19.20 -4.57 0.12
N LEU A 226 19.87 -4.20 -0.96
CA LEU A 226 19.66 -2.95 -1.67
C LEU A 226 19.87 -3.15 -3.17
N VAL A 227 18.90 -2.70 -3.96
CA VAL A 227 19.12 -2.38 -5.38
C VAL A 227 19.06 -0.87 -5.53
N ASP A 228 20.18 -0.27 -5.96
CA ASP A 228 20.35 1.17 -6.07
C ASP A 228 20.22 1.61 -7.53
N PHE A 229 19.03 2.10 -7.88
CA PHE A 229 18.71 2.59 -9.23
C PHE A 229 19.27 3.97 -9.53
N GLY A 230 19.91 4.63 -8.56
CA GLY A 230 20.66 5.87 -8.77
C GLY A 230 22.01 5.67 -9.46
N LYS A 231 22.50 4.42 -9.53
CA LYS A 231 23.81 4.06 -10.08
C LYS A 231 23.72 3.42 -11.46
N GLU A 232 22.57 3.48 -12.11
CA GLU A 232 22.42 2.98 -13.48
C GLU A 232 23.33 3.75 -14.46
N PRO A 233 23.84 3.10 -15.53
CA PRO A 233 24.86 3.66 -16.41
C PRO A 233 24.49 4.99 -17.06
N ASP A 234 23.21 5.18 -17.40
CA ASP A 234 22.69 6.37 -18.09
C ASP A 234 22.08 7.40 -17.13
N GLY A 235 22.28 7.23 -15.83
CA GLY A 235 21.80 8.11 -14.77
C GLY A 235 20.64 7.53 -13.97
N PRO A 236 20.13 8.30 -12.99
CA PRO A 236 19.15 7.80 -12.04
C PRO A 236 17.83 7.38 -12.70
N VAL A 237 17.36 6.18 -12.39
CA VAL A 237 16.04 5.68 -12.85
C VAL A 237 15.03 5.61 -11.71
N VAL A 238 13.75 5.50 -12.08
CA VAL A 238 12.62 5.41 -11.15
C VAL A 238 11.95 4.05 -11.26
N ALA A 239 12.07 3.25 -10.20
CA ALA A 239 11.50 1.92 -10.09
C ALA A 239 10.11 1.97 -9.46
N HIS A 240 9.18 1.21 -10.05
CA HIS A 240 7.79 1.13 -9.63
C HIS A 240 7.46 -0.31 -9.24
N GLU A 241 6.71 -1.06 -10.04
CA GLU A 241 6.27 -2.42 -9.71
C GLU A 241 7.41 -3.46 -9.74
N VAL A 242 7.33 -4.43 -8.82
CA VAL A 242 8.22 -5.59 -8.72
C VAL A 242 7.43 -6.85 -9.05
N ARG A 243 7.95 -7.70 -9.93
CA ARG A 243 7.32 -8.97 -10.30
C ARG A 243 8.28 -10.14 -10.12
N TYR A 244 7.77 -11.25 -9.60
CA TYR A 244 8.59 -12.45 -9.39
C TYR A 244 8.55 -13.35 -10.62
N PRO A 245 9.68 -13.99 -10.98
CA PRO A 245 9.66 -15.07 -11.96
C PRO A 245 8.78 -16.22 -11.45
N GLY A 246 7.71 -16.54 -12.19
CA GLY A 246 6.82 -17.66 -11.87
C GLY A 246 5.58 -17.32 -11.04
N GLY A 247 5.31 -16.03 -10.81
CA GLY A 247 4.09 -15.57 -10.13
C GLY A 247 4.34 -15.11 -8.69
N ASP A 248 3.49 -14.21 -8.23
CA ASP A 248 3.51 -13.57 -6.92
C ASP A 248 2.08 -13.29 -6.41
N CYS A 249 1.98 -12.78 -5.19
CA CYS A 249 0.69 -12.54 -4.53
C CYS A 249 -0.16 -11.41 -5.16
N SER A 250 0.25 -10.85 -6.31
CA SER A 250 -0.53 -9.84 -7.03
C SER A 250 -0.62 -10.12 -8.54
N SER A 251 -0.04 -11.21 -9.05
CA SER A 251 -0.13 -11.62 -10.46
C SER A 251 -1.16 -12.72 -10.73
N ASP A 252 -1.43 -13.57 -9.73
CA ASP A 252 -2.17 -14.81 -9.91
C ASP A 252 -3.53 -14.76 -9.21
N ILE A 253 -4.54 -15.38 -9.84
CA ILE A 253 -5.88 -15.56 -9.29
C ILE A 253 -6.17 -17.07 -9.28
N TYR A 254 -6.62 -17.57 -8.14
CA TYR A 254 -6.90 -18.99 -7.93
C TYR A 254 -8.36 -19.31 -8.22
N LEU A 255 -8.64 -20.54 -8.65
CA LEU A 255 -10.00 -21.02 -8.89
C LEU A 255 -10.37 -22.06 -7.81
N PRO A 256 -11.64 -22.13 -7.39
CA PRO A 256 -12.13 -23.24 -6.58
C PRO A 256 -11.90 -24.56 -7.31
N ASN A 257 -11.61 -25.63 -6.56
CA ASN A 257 -11.34 -26.95 -7.15
C ASN A 257 -12.50 -27.44 -8.04
N GLU A 258 -13.73 -27.09 -7.72
CA GLU A 258 -14.94 -27.46 -8.48
C GLU A 258 -14.97 -26.87 -9.91
N LEU A 259 -14.24 -25.77 -10.14
CA LEU A 259 -14.13 -25.13 -11.46
C LEU A 259 -12.90 -25.58 -12.25
N LEU A 260 -12.05 -26.44 -11.67
CA LEU A 260 -10.91 -27.02 -12.37
C LEU A 260 -11.38 -28.21 -13.21
N PRO A 261 -11.27 -28.17 -14.55
CA PRO A 261 -11.61 -29.32 -15.37
C PRO A 261 -10.61 -30.45 -15.11
N ASN A 262 -11.06 -31.51 -14.43
CA ASN A 262 -10.35 -32.77 -14.17
C ASN A 262 -9.21 -32.73 -13.13
N ALA A 263 -9.39 -32.05 -11.99
CA ALA A 263 -8.52 -32.22 -10.81
C ALA A 263 -8.90 -33.48 -10.00
#